data_AF-A0A1W6NKS9-F1
#
_entry.id   AF-A0A1W6NKS9-F1
#
_cell.length_a   1.000
_cell.length_b   1.000
_cell.length_c   1.000
_cell.angle_alpha   90.00
_cell.angle_beta   90.00
_cell.angle_gamma   90.00
#
_symmetry.space_group_name_H-M   'P 1'
#
loop_
_entity.id
_entity.type
_entity.pdbx_description
1 polymer ?
#
loop_
_entity_poly.entity_id
_entity_poly.type
_entity_poly.pdbx_seq_one_letter_code
_entity_poly.pdbx_strand_id
1 'polypeptide(L)'
;MTANDKMGLGAFGETRKNKTTRPQKIEPQKFEEQHRSMPNDQVLIKPKRRLTAKDTPKSVQAQLDTHMAIKQIATIENKRNYEVLNEIVESYVQNMPNQSKKLVIDSVRAVQQNMRDF
;
A
#
# COMPACT_ATOMS: atom_id res chain seq x y z
N MET A 1 15.01 39.75 -71.71
CA MET A 1 14.15 39.66 -70.52
C MET A 1 13.55 38.27 -70.50
N THR A 2 13.79 37.57 -69.41
CA THR A 2 14.22 36.17 -69.37
C THR A 2 13.08 35.18 -69.14
N ALA A 3 13.07 34.12 -69.95
CA ALA A 3 12.59 32.82 -69.55
C ALA A 3 13.48 32.29 -68.42
N ASN A 4 12.95 32.15 -67.21
CA ASN A 4 13.31 31.15 -66.20
C ASN A 4 12.58 31.44 -64.89
N ASP A 5 12.21 30.36 -64.20
CA ASP A 5 11.58 30.24 -62.87
C ASP A 5 10.14 29.71 -63.00
N LYS A 6 9.86 28.41 -63.05
CA LYS A 6 10.39 27.34 -62.22
C LYS A 6 10.28 26.00 -62.98
N MET A 7 11.30 25.65 -63.77
CA MET A 7 11.48 24.26 -64.22
C MET A 7 12.61 23.65 -63.41
N GLY A 8 12.28 22.69 -62.55
CA GLY A 8 13.21 21.99 -61.68
C GLY A 8 12.46 21.11 -60.67
N LEU A 9 13.19 20.30 -59.90
CA LEU A 9 12.67 19.37 -58.88
C LEU A 9 11.67 20.01 -57.87
N GLY A 10 11.64 21.35 -57.74
CA GLY A 10 10.64 22.09 -56.96
C GLY A 10 9.23 22.14 -57.57
N ALA A 11 9.05 21.94 -58.88
CA ALA A 11 7.72 21.92 -59.52
C ALA A 11 6.91 20.66 -59.14
N PHE A 12 7.60 19.58 -58.75
CA PHE A 12 6.98 18.35 -58.24
C PHE A 12 6.65 18.42 -56.73
N GLY A 13 7.17 19.42 -56.01
CA GLY A 13 6.94 19.62 -54.57
C GLY A 13 5.63 20.37 -54.27
N GLU A 14 5.27 21.37 -55.08
CA GLU A 14 4.03 22.16 -54.89
C GLU A 14 2.75 21.41 -55.32
N THR A 15 2.85 20.46 -56.28
CA THR A 15 1.69 19.70 -56.81
C THR A 15 1.42 18.38 -56.09
N ARG A 16 2.38 17.85 -55.31
CA ARG A 16 2.19 16.61 -54.54
C ARG A 16 1.85 16.92 -53.09
N LYS A 17 0.56 17.11 -52.81
CA LYS A 17 0.05 17.10 -51.43
C LYS A 17 0.27 15.71 -50.85
N ASN A 18 1.12 15.58 -49.83
CA ASN A 18 1.26 14.34 -49.07
C ASN A 18 -0.12 14.01 -48.45
N LYS A 19 -0.74 12.93 -48.95
CA LYS A 19 -2.09 12.50 -48.55
C LYS A 19 -2.14 11.80 -47.19
N THR A 20 -1.00 11.68 -46.51
CA THR A 20 -0.88 11.02 -45.22
C THR A 20 -0.65 12.05 -44.13
N THR A 21 -1.63 12.17 -43.23
CA THR A 21 -1.44 12.84 -41.95
C THR A 21 -0.51 11.99 -41.09
N ARG A 22 0.42 12.64 -40.37
CA ARG A 22 1.23 11.92 -39.37
C ARG A 22 0.27 11.27 -38.36
N PRO A 23 0.47 10.00 -37.98
CA PRO A 23 -0.40 9.34 -37.02
C PRO A 23 -0.41 10.14 -35.72
N GLN A 24 -1.60 10.34 -35.15
CA GLN A 24 -1.72 11.02 -33.88
C GLN A 24 -0.99 10.20 -32.82
N LYS A 25 0.00 10.81 -32.18
CA LYS A 25 0.65 10.24 -31.01
C LYS A 25 -0.36 10.33 -29.86
N ILE A 26 -1.07 9.24 -29.61
CA ILE A 26 -1.96 9.11 -28.46
C ILE A 26 -1.04 8.93 -27.25
N GLU A 27 -0.90 9.97 -26.45
CA GLU A 27 -0.28 9.81 -25.14
C GLU A 27 -1.29 9.10 -24.24
N PRO A 28 -0.88 8.03 -23.54
CA PRO A 28 -1.79 7.23 -22.74
C PRO A 28 -2.49 8.11 -21.70
N GLN A 29 -3.81 8.22 -21.82
CA GLN A 29 -4.63 8.87 -20.82
C GLN A 29 -4.77 7.90 -19.65
N LYS A 30 -4.26 8.31 -18.49
CA LYS A 30 -4.15 7.55 -17.23
C LYS A 30 -2.84 6.77 -17.14
N PHE A 31 -1.82 7.48 -16.65
CA PHE A 31 -0.93 6.88 -15.68
C PHE A 31 -1.81 6.51 -14.48
N GLU A 32 -2.31 5.27 -14.46
CA GLU A 32 -2.85 4.72 -13.23
C GLU A 32 -1.68 4.75 -12.26
N GLU A 33 -1.73 5.61 -11.25
CA GLU A 33 -0.72 5.60 -10.20
C GLU A 33 -0.70 4.18 -9.67
N GLN A 34 0.35 3.44 -10.02
CA GLN A 34 0.60 2.13 -9.49
C GLN A 34 0.92 2.35 -8.02
N HIS A 35 -0.11 2.47 -7.19
CA HIS A 35 0.02 2.30 -5.76
C HIS A 35 0.52 0.88 -5.60
N ARG A 36 1.84 0.72 -5.51
CA ARG A 36 2.42 -0.47 -4.92
C ARG A 36 1.73 -0.59 -3.58
N SER A 37 0.81 -1.54 -3.48
CA SER A 37 0.23 -2.00 -2.24
C SER A 37 1.33 -2.76 -1.49
N MET A 38 2.43 -2.07 -1.16
CA MET A 38 3.28 -2.51 -0.06
C MET A 38 2.30 -2.68 1.09
N PRO A 39 2.12 -3.91 1.62
CA PRO A 39 1.30 -4.07 2.79
C PRO A 39 1.92 -3.15 3.81
N ASN A 40 1.14 -2.23 4.39
CA ASN A 40 1.58 -1.43 5.52
C ASN A 40 2.41 -2.35 6.45
N ASP A 41 3.62 -1.95 6.80
CA ASP A 41 4.52 -2.76 7.65
C ASP A 41 3.88 -3.14 9.00
N GLN A 42 2.75 -2.49 9.34
CA GLN A 42 1.85 -2.85 10.44
C GLN A 42 0.79 -3.88 10.02
N VAL A 43 0.90 -5.06 10.61
CA VAL A 43 -0.10 -6.13 10.59
C VAL A 43 -1.26 -5.81 11.53
N LEU A 44 -0.96 -5.33 12.74
CA LEU A 44 -1.95 -4.93 13.73
C LEU A 44 -2.21 -3.42 13.60
N ILE A 45 -3.43 -3.05 13.17
CA ILE A 45 -3.84 -1.65 13.08
C ILE A 45 -3.89 -1.06 14.49
N LYS A 46 -3.08 -0.05 14.76
CA LYS A 46 -3.19 0.77 15.97
C LYS A 46 -4.44 1.66 15.83
N PRO A 47 -5.50 1.48 16.64
CA PRO A 47 -6.70 2.29 16.55
C PRO A 47 -6.36 3.75 16.90
N LYS A 48 -6.79 4.71 16.07
CA LYS A 48 -6.65 6.15 16.35
C LYS A 48 -7.58 6.62 17.48
N ARG A 49 -8.67 5.88 17.71
CA ARG A 49 -9.65 6.14 18.78
C ARG A 49 -9.33 5.34 20.04
N ARG A 50 -9.80 5.83 21.19
CA ARG A 50 -9.81 5.03 22.42
C ARG A 50 -10.65 3.78 22.21
N LEU A 51 -10.08 2.62 22.57
CA LEU A 51 -10.78 1.35 22.54
C LEU A 51 -11.89 1.33 23.60
N THR A 52 -13.04 0.78 23.25
CA THR A 52 -14.15 0.54 24.16
C THR A 52 -14.18 -0.94 24.58
N ALA A 53 -14.94 -1.27 25.62
CA ALA A 53 -15.08 -2.65 26.09
C ALA A 53 -15.64 -3.61 25.02
N LYS A 54 -16.29 -3.10 23.97
CA LYS A 54 -16.74 -3.90 22.81
C LYS A 54 -15.60 -4.29 21.87
N ASP A 55 -14.55 -3.50 21.83
CA ASP A 55 -13.41 -3.69 20.91
C ASP A 55 -12.32 -4.58 21.52
N THR A 56 -12.35 -4.80 22.84
CA THR A 56 -11.34 -5.56 23.57
C THR A 56 -11.90 -6.88 24.08
N PRO A 57 -11.19 -8.01 23.93
CA PRO A 57 -11.58 -9.25 24.58
C PRO A 57 -11.60 -9.08 26.10
N LYS A 58 -12.54 -9.77 26.77
CA LYS A 58 -12.74 -9.65 28.23
C LYS A 58 -11.48 -9.99 29.04
N SER A 59 -10.72 -10.99 28.62
CA SER A 59 -9.45 -11.39 29.24
C SER A 59 -8.63 -12.29 28.31
N VAL A 60 -7.31 -12.21 28.40
CA VAL A 60 -6.38 -13.18 27.79
C VAL A 60 -5.70 -13.94 28.93
N GLN A 61 -5.77 -15.27 28.89
CA GLN A 61 -5.10 -16.13 29.86
C GLN A 61 -3.64 -16.32 29.44
N ALA A 62 -2.72 -16.16 30.39
CA ALA A 62 -1.29 -16.38 30.20
C ALA A 62 -0.71 -17.02 31.45
N GLN A 63 0.45 -17.68 31.31
CA GLN A 63 1.19 -18.19 32.45
C GLN A 63 1.69 -17.04 33.34
N LEU A 64 1.85 -17.31 34.64
CA LEU A 64 2.18 -16.29 35.65
C LEU A 64 3.53 -15.63 35.38
N ASP A 65 4.52 -16.43 34.98
CA ASP A 65 5.85 -15.98 34.57
C ASP A 65 5.81 -15.05 33.36
N THR A 66 5.01 -15.40 32.34
CA THR A 66 4.81 -14.59 31.13
C THR A 66 4.15 -13.27 31.47
N HIS A 67 3.13 -13.28 32.34
CA HIS A 67 2.51 -12.05 32.83
C HIS A 67 3.50 -11.14 33.55
N MET A 68 4.36 -11.72 34.41
CA MET A 68 5.38 -10.97 35.13
C MET A 68 6.41 -10.36 34.18
N ALA A 69 6.86 -11.12 33.17
CA ALA A 69 7.78 -10.63 32.15
C ALA A 69 7.19 -9.43 31.39
N ILE A 70 5.93 -9.53 30.92
CA ILE A 70 5.22 -8.44 30.24
C ILE A 70 5.13 -7.21 31.16
N LYS A 71 4.78 -7.42 32.44
CA LYS A 71 4.65 -6.34 33.42
C LYS A 71 5.96 -5.60 33.63
N GLN A 72 7.09 -6.31 33.65
CA GLN A 72 8.39 -5.66 33.81
C GLN A 72 8.84 -4.92 32.56
N ILE A 73 8.63 -5.49 31.37
CA ILE A 73 8.90 -4.77 30.12
C ILE A 73 8.06 -3.48 30.07
N ALA A 74 6.77 -3.56 30.41
CA ALA A 74 5.88 -2.41 30.46
C ALA A 74 6.36 -1.33 31.45
N THR A 75 6.89 -1.75 32.60
CA THR A 75 7.44 -0.83 33.61
C THR A 75 8.73 -0.16 33.13
N ILE A 76 9.63 -0.91 32.49
CA ILE A 76 10.90 -0.38 31.95
C ILE A 76 10.64 0.62 30.83
N GLU A 77 9.72 0.30 29.92
CA GLU A 77 9.42 1.13 28.74
C GLU A 77 8.38 2.22 29.01
N ASN A 78 7.83 2.27 30.23
CA ASN A 78 6.74 3.17 30.62
C ASN A 78 5.53 3.09 29.67
N LYS A 79 5.13 1.84 29.35
CA LYS A 79 4.01 1.51 28.47
C LYS A 79 2.95 0.74 29.23
N ARG A 80 1.76 0.61 28.64
CA ARG A 80 0.71 -0.27 29.20
C ARG A 80 0.94 -1.71 28.74
N ASN A 81 0.57 -2.69 29.56
CA ASN A 81 0.79 -4.12 29.26
C ASN A 81 0.25 -4.56 27.88
N TYR A 82 -0.90 -4.02 27.44
CA TYR A 82 -1.47 -4.36 26.15
C TYR A 82 -0.68 -3.77 24.96
N GLU A 83 0.03 -2.66 25.15
CA GLU A 83 0.86 -2.04 24.11
C GLU A 83 2.11 -2.87 23.88
N VAL A 84 2.73 -3.32 24.97
CA VAL A 84 3.85 -4.27 24.94
C VAL A 84 3.44 -5.57 24.26
N LEU A 85 2.27 -6.12 24.61
CA LEU A 85 1.74 -7.31 23.95
C LEU A 85 1.57 -7.10 22.44
N ASN A 86 1.00 -5.97 22.02
CA ASN A 86 0.82 -5.67 20.60
C ASN A 86 2.18 -5.59 19.87
N GLU A 87 3.18 -4.96 20.47
CA GLU A 87 4.52 -4.84 19.87
C GLU A 87 5.25 -6.17 19.79
N ILE A 88 5.15 -7.02 20.82
CA ILE A 88 5.71 -8.37 20.80
C ILE A 88 5.06 -9.21 19.70
N VAL A 89 3.73 -9.19 19.60
CA VAL A 89 2.99 -9.94 18.57
C VAL A 89 3.31 -9.41 17.17
N GLU A 90 3.36 -8.09 16.99
CA GLU A 90 3.73 -7.46 15.72
C GLU A 90 5.13 -7.89 15.27
N SER A 91 6.13 -7.80 16.17
CA SER A 91 7.49 -8.25 15.91
C SER A 91 7.55 -9.74 15.57
N TYR A 92 6.79 -10.56 16.29
CA TYR A 92 6.72 -12.00 16.02
C TYR A 92 6.16 -12.29 14.62
N VAL A 93 5.07 -11.62 14.22
CA VAL A 93 4.47 -11.81 12.88
C VAL A 93 5.37 -11.26 11.77
N GLN A 94 6.07 -10.15 12.02
CA GLN A 94 7.00 -9.57 11.05
C GLN A 94 8.14 -10.53 10.69
N ASN A 95 8.61 -11.31 11.67
CA ASN A 95 9.69 -12.29 11.54
C ASN A 95 9.23 -13.69 11.06
N MET A 96 7.94 -13.91 10.80
CA MET A 96 7.43 -15.19 10.28
C MET A 96 7.79 -15.41 8.81
N PRO A 97 7.84 -16.69 8.36
CA PRO A 97 7.87 -17.02 6.94
C PRO A 97 6.66 -16.43 6.19
N ASN A 98 6.87 -16.00 4.94
CA ASN A 98 5.87 -15.30 4.13
C ASN A 98 4.51 -16.03 4.03
N GLN A 99 4.53 -17.37 3.96
CA GLN A 99 3.31 -18.17 3.90
C GLN A 99 2.48 -18.06 5.18
N SER A 100 3.10 -18.29 6.34
CA SER A 100 2.44 -18.18 7.65
C SER A 100 2.02 -16.75 7.96
N LYS A 101 2.87 -15.77 7.62
CA LYS A 101 2.58 -14.35 7.78
C LYS A 101 1.32 -13.93 7.04
N LYS A 102 1.14 -14.41 5.81
CA LYS A 102 -0.06 -14.13 5.00
C LYS A 102 -1.34 -14.65 5.65
N LEU A 103 -1.32 -15.89 6.15
CA LEU A 103 -2.49 -16.49 6.81
C LEU A 103 -2.93 -15.67 8.04
N VAL A 104 -1.96 -15.19 8.83
CA VAL A 104 -2.24 -14.34 9.99
C VAL A 104 -2.84 -13.01 9.55
N ILE A 105 -2.25 -12.34 8.55
CA ILE A 105 -2.74 -11.05 8.03
C ILE A 105 -4.16 -11.17 7.50
N ASP A 106 -4.46 -12.21 6.71
CA ASP A 106 -5.79 -12.43 6.14
C ASP A 106 -6.85 -12.64 7.23
N SER A 107 -6.51 -13.41 8.28
CA SER A 107 -7.39 -13.63 9.44
C SER A 107 -7.65 -12.34 10.23
N VAL A 108 -6.60 -11.56 10.48
CA VAL A 108 -6.70 -10.27 11.19
C VAL A 108 -7.52 -9.27 10.38
N ARG A 109 -7.35 -9.23 9.06
CA ARG A 109 -8.09 -8.33 8.17
C ARG A 109 -9.59 -8.63 8.17
N ALA A 110 -9.97 -9.91 8.22
CA ALA A 110 -11.37 -10.30 8.33
C ALA A 110 -12.02 -9.77 9.63
N VAL A 111 -11.32 -9.85 10.76
CA VAL A 111 -11.80 -9.27 12.03
C VAL A 111 -11.90 -7.75 11.97
N GLN A 112 -10.92 -7.09 11.35
CA GLN A 112 -10.92 -5.63 11.19
C GLN A 112 -12.05 -5.12 10.30
N GLN A 113 -12.44 -5.87 9.26
CA GLN A 113 -13.61 -5.56 8.44
C GLN A 113 -14.88 -5.62 9.28
N ASN A 114 -15.06 -6.72 10.04
CA ASN A 114 -16.21 -6.86 10.94
C ASN A 114 -16.27 -5.75 12.01
N MET A 115 -15.13 -5.24 12.49
CA MET A 115 -15.09 -4.12 13.44
C MET A 115 -15.37 -2.74 12.84
N ARG A 116 -15.24 -2.56 11.52
CA ARG A 116 -15.55 -1.29 10.82
C ARG A 116 -17.04 -1.12 10.52
N ASP A 117 -17.78 -2.22 10.50
CA ASP A 117 -19.21 -2.25 10.23
C ASP A 117 -20.08 -2.02 11.49
N PHE A 118 -19.46 -1.62 12.62
CA PHE A 118 -20.11 -1.20 13.88
C PHE A 118 -19.70 0.21 14.29
#